data_AF-A0A3B0VNW1-F1
#
_entry.id   AF-A0A3B0VNW1-F1
#
_cell.length_a   1.000
_cell.length_b   1.000
_cell.length_c   1.000
_cell.angle_alpha   90.00
_cell.angle_beta   90.00
_cell.angle_gamma   90.00
#
_symmetry.space_group_name_H-M   'P 1'
#
loop_
_entity.id
_entity.type
_entity.pdbx_description
1 polymer ?
#
loop_
_entity_poly.entity_id
_entity_poly.type
_entity_poly.pdbx_seq_one_letter_code
_entity_poly.pdbx_strand_id
1 'polypeptide(L)'
;MKIKNIYLASLLSTGLLGSAQAVDIMTESFETDGQGVRYTASTPFNDGFSDHWNRTDGLDIGNVTDPYSNFDGTFFWAAEDVNDNGGNGLTPQTMEFTDIDINGFENLALSGLFGAGNANGAGASNYDVADEVRVEYRIDGSGADPYTAGVCFAYQNNGDDFNEPFGLDTDCDGEADAPLIQMLPAMASYGFNLVGTGNTLDLLISVTVDSGSEEFAFDNLLLTGDVAGPTALLEEYFETDGQGIRYTASQPFNDSTSDHWNRTDGSDISNVSAAYSNIEGAFFWAAEDVDDNGGNGLTPQTMEFPNINITGFDTLIFSGLFGAGNGPAAT
;
A
#
# COMPACT_ATOMS: atom_id res chain seq x y z
N MET A 1 44.56 -2.62 -42.82
CA MET A 1 43.78 -1.72 -41.96
C MET A 1 42.56 -2.50 -41.49
N LYS A 2 42.63 -3.12 -40.31
CA LYS A 2 41.54 -3.94 -39.74
C LYS A 2 40.88 -3.12 -38.65
N ILE A 3 39.65 -2.69 -38.90
CA ILE A 3 38.79 -2.03 -37.92
C ILE A 3 38.33 -3.12 -36.95
N LYS A 4 38.72 -3.02 -35.68
CA LYS A 4 38.21 -3.87 -34.61
C LYS A 4 36.89 -3.26 -34.13
N ASN A 5 35.80 -3.99 -34.34
CA ASN A 5 34.51 -3.67 -33.74
C ASN A 5 34.62 -3.87 -32.23
N ILE A 6 34.46 -2.78 -31.47
CA ILE A 6 34.30 -2.82 -30.02
C ILE A 6 32.81 -3.06 -29.77
N TYR A 7 32.47 -4.24 -29.28
CA TYR A 7 31.14 -4.52 -28.76
C TYR A 7 31.04 -3.85 -27.39
N LEU A 8 30.21 -2.82 -27.29
CA LEU A 8 29.85 -2.18 -26.04
C LEU A 8 28.84 -3.09 -25.34
N ALA A 9 29.30 -3.88 -24.37
CA ALA A 9 28.43 -4.60 -23.46
C ALA A 9 27.97 -3.61 -22.38
N SER A 10 26.77 -3.06 -22.52
CA SER A 10 26.07 -2.38 -21.43
C SER A 10 25.62 -3.44 -20.44
N LEU A 11 26.31 -3.55 -19.31
CA LEU A 11 25.86 -4.35 -18.17
C LEU A 11 25.05 -3.41 -17.27
N LEU A 12 23.73 -3.59 -17.27
CA LEU A 12 22.80 -2.88 -16.42
C LEU A 12 23.06 -3.31 -14.97
N SER A 13 23.64 -2.43 -14.15
CA SER A 13 23.70 -2.60 -12.70
C SER A 13 22.29 -2.43 -12.15
N THR A 14 21.54 -3.52 -12.08
CA THR A 14 20.34 -3.60 -11.27
C THR A 14 20.78 -3.53 -9.81
N GLY A 15 20.78 -2.33 -9.22
CA GLY A 15 20.52 -2.22 -7.80
C GLY A 15 19.25 -3.02 -7.52
N LEU A 16 19.25 -3.85 -6.49
CA LEU A 16 18.04 -4.53 -6.02
C LEU A 16 17.07 -3.45 -5.51
N LEU A 17 16.38 -2.78 -6.44
CA LEU A 17 15.04 -2.30 -6.17
C LEU A 17 14.22 -3.57 -6.03
N GLY A 18 14.05 -4.04 -4.80
CA GLY A 18 13.00 -5.01 -4.51
C GLY A 18 11.72 -4.41 -5.09
N SER A 19 11.14 -5.07 -6.10
CA SER A 19 9.78 -4.75 -6.49
C SER A 19 8.95 -5.02 -5.25
N ALA A 20 8.45 -3.98 -4.61
CA ALA A 20 7.49 -4.15 -3.54
C ALA A 20 6.34 -4.97 -4.14
N GLN A 21 6.07 -6.12 -3.52
CA GLN A 21 4.93 -6.95 -3.89
C GLN A 21 3.85 -6.65 -2.88
N ALA A 22 2.66 -6.32 -3.39
CA ALA A 22 1.47 -6.22 -2.58
C ALA A 22 1.25 -7.56 -1.84
N VAL A 23 1.04 -7.45 -0.54
CA VAL A 23 0.70 -8.56 0.36
C VAL A 23 -0.68 -8.28 0.93
N ASP A 24 -1.46 -9.35 1.16
CA ASP A 24 -2.72 -9.29 1.87
C ASP A 24 -2.44 -9.04 3.36
N ILE A 25 -2.91 -7.90 3.87
CA ILE A 25 -2.78 -7.49 5.27
C ILE A 25 -3.98 -8.01 6.08
N MET A 26 -5.19 -7.87 5.52
CA MET A 26 -6.44 -8.31 6.15
C MET A 26 -7.37 -8.89 5.09
N THR A 27 -8.07 -9.98 5.43
CA THR A 27 -9.18 -10.52 4.63
C THR A 27 -10.36 -10.85 5.53
N GLU A 28 -11.55 -10.39 5.15
CA GLU A 28 -12.83 -10.80 5.72
C GLU A 28 -13.76 -11.29 4.61
N SER A 29 -13.90 -12.62 4.50
CA SER A 29 -14.78 -13.29 3.55
C SER A 29 -16.06 -13.85 4.19
N PHE A 30 -16.30 -13.55 5.47
CA PHE A 30 -17.46 -14.04 6.24
C PHE A 30 -17.69 -15.56 6.27
N GLU A 31 -16.77 -16.39 5.77
CA GLU A 31 -16.90 -17.86 5.82
C GLU A 31 -16.91 -18.42 7.26
N THR A 32 -16.41 -17.64 8.22
CA THR A 32 -16.58 -17.88 9.64
C THR A 32 -17.12 -16.64 10.33
N ASP A 33 -17.87 -16.81 11.41
CA ASP A 33 -18.34 -15.68 12.20
C ASP A 33 -17.16 -14.98 12.89
N GLY A 34 -16.92 -13.72 12.51
CA GLY A 34 -15.87 -12.86 13.06
C GLY A 34 -16.36 -11.90 14.15
N GLN A 35 -17.64 -11.89 14.50
CA GLN A 35 -18.22 -10.93 15.43
C GLN A 35 -17.53 -10.96 16.80
N GLY A 36 -17.08 -9.79 17.27
CA GLY A 36 -16.39 -9.61 18.54
C GLY A 36 -14.94 -10.11 18.56
N VAL A 37 -14.40 -10.54 17.41
CA VAL A 37 -13.00 -10.99 17.28
C VAL A 37 -12.28 -10.27 16.15
N ARG A 38 -12.83 -10.32 14.93
CA ARG A 38 -12.26 -9.68 13.72
C ARG A 38 -12.95 -8.36 13.40
N TYR A 39 -14.25 -8.29 13.66
CA TYR A 39 -15.05 -7.08 13.51
C TYR A 39 -16.08 -6.96 14.64
N THR A 40 -16.61 -5.76 14.82
CA THR A 40 -17.78 -5.48 15.65
C THR A 40 -18.84 -4.87 14.78
N ALA A 41 -19.86 -5.65 14.41
CA ALA A 41 -21.07 -5.13 13.81
C ALA A 41 -22.07 -4.68 14.88
N SER A 42 -22.92 -3.70 14.54
CA SER A 42 -24.18 -3.48 15.23
C SER A 42 -24.97 -4.79 15.33
N THR A 43 -25.82 -4.91 16.36
CA THR A 43 -26.54 -6.15 16.69
C THR A 43 -27.17 -6.79 15.46
N PRO A 44 -26.69 -7.98 15.02
CA PRO A 44 -27.24 -8.62 13.85
C PRO A 44 -28.68 -9.06 14.07
N PHE A 45 -29.51 -8.96 13.03
CA PHE A 45 -30.91 -9.39 13.06
C PHE A 45 -31.37 -9.86 11.68
N ASN A 46 -32.49 -10.59 11.68
CA ASN A 46 -33.20 -11.07 10.50
C ASN A 46 -34.66 -11.32 10.91
N ASP A 47 -35.61 -10.59 10.33
CA ASP A 47 -37.06 -10.77 10.57
C ASP A 47 -37.75 -11.56 9.43
N GLY A 48 -37.03 -12.54 8.89
CA GLY A 48 -37.49 -13.39 7.79
C GLY A 48 -36.82 -13.03 6.47
N PHE A 49 -37.61 -13.02 5.38
CA PHE A 49 -37.07 -12.78 4.04
C PHE A 49 -36.84 -11.29 3.73
N SER A 50 -37.44 -10.40 4.49
CA SER A 50 -37.15 -8.97 4.45
C SER A 50 -36.61 -8.56 5.79
N ASP A 51 -36.02 -7.37 5.85
CA ASP A 51 -35.63 -6.69 7.09
C ASP A 51 -34.51 -7.45 7.82
N HIS A 52 -33.27 -7.12 7.46
CA HIS A 52 -32.12 -7.85 7.95
C HIS A 52 -30.84 -7.01 8.00
N TRP A 53 -29.95 -7.40 8.90
CA TRP A 53 -28.57 -6.93 9.01
C TRP A 53 -27.78 -8.07 9.59
N ASN A 54 -27.27 -8.97 8.74
CA ASN A 54 -26.57 -10.16 9.22
C ASN A 54 -25.69 -10.83 8.17
N ARG A 55 -24.81 -11.67 8.69
CA ARG A 55 -24.14 -12.73 7.94
C ARG A 55 -25.15 -13.80 7.51
N THR A 56 -25.19 -14.12 6.23
CA THR A 56 -26.17 -15.02 5.59
C THR A 56 -25.51 -15.88 4.50
N ASP A 57 -26.14 -16.98 4.12
CA ASP A 57 -25.80 -17.78 2.93
C ASP A 57 -26.75 -17.52 1.74
N GLY A 58 -27.63 -16.53 1.86
CA GLY A 58 -28.63 -16.14 0.87
C GLY A 58 -29.91 -16.99 0.91
N LEU A 59 -30.01 -18.03 1.74
CA LEU A 59 -31.22 -18.88 1.81
C LEU A 59 -32.28 -18.37 2.79
N ASP A 60 -31.88 -17.51 3.73
CA ASP A 60 -32.71 -16.93 4.78
C ASP A 60 -33.05 -15.45 4.55
N ILE A 61 -32.73 -14.91 3.37
CA ILE A 61 -33.07 -13.55 2.94
C ILE A 61 -33.75 -13.57 1.57
N GLY A 62 -34.48 -12.50 1.26
CA GLY A 62 -35.09 -12.22 -0.02
C GLY A 62 -34.26 -11.21 -0.82
N ASN A 63 -34.53 -11.16 -2.12
CA ASN A 63 -34.08 -10.08 -2.99
C ASN A 63 -35.16 -9.89 -4.07
N VAL A 64 -35.59 -8.66 -4.32
CA VAL A 64 -36.68 -8.34 -5.24
C VAL A 64 -36.34 -8.74 -6.68
N THR A 65 -35.08 -8.58 -7.09
CA THR A 65 -34.66 -8.81 -8.47
C THR A 65 -34.17 -10.23 -8.71
N ASP A 66 -33.03 -10.57 -8.14
CA ASP A 66 -32.36 -11.85 -8.31
C ASP A 66 -31.55 -12.14 -7.04
N PRO A 67 -31.32 -13.42 -6.69
CA PRO A 67 -30.43 -13.75 -5.58
C PRO A 67 -29.03 -13.14 -5.76
N TYR A 68 -28.39 -12.75 -4.66
CA TYR A 68 -26.99 -12.35 -4.69
C TYR A 68 -26.11 -13.45 -5.27
N SER A 69 -25.08 -13.06 -6.00
CA SER A 69 -24.10 -13.97 -6.61
C SER A 69 -22.74 -13.31 -6.74
N ASN A 70 -21.72 -14.07 -7.15
CA ASN A 70 -20.32 -13.64 -7.24
C ASN A 70 -19.68 -13.21 -5.89
N PHE A 71 -20.29 -13.53 -4.76
CA PHE A 71 -19.62 -13.50 -3.46
C PHE A 71 -18.56 -14.63 -3.36
N ASP A 72 -17.61 -14.48 -2.44
CA ASP A 72 -16.62 -15.49 -2.10
C ASP A 72 -17.24 -16.57 -1.21
N GLY A 73 -16.87 -17.83 -1.44
CA GLY A 73 -17.34 -18.93 -0.60
C GLY A 73 -18.86 -19.13 -0.57
N THR A 74 -19.44 -19.14 0.63
CA THR A 74 -20.83 -19.51 0.92
C THR A 74 -21.58 -18.41 1.68
N PHE A 75 -20.89 -17.64 2.51
CA PHE A 75 -21.47 -16.67 3.41
C PHE A 75 -20.98 -15.27 3.08
N PHE A 76 -21.88 -14.30 3.18
CA PHE A 76 -21.62 -12.89 2.97
C PHE A 76 -22.42 -12.08 3.98
N TRP A 77 -22.27 -10.75 3.99
CA TRP A 77 -23.10 -9.86 4.79
C TRP A 77 -24.18 -9.20 3.93
N ALA A 78 -25.41 -9.12 4.46
CA ALA A 78 -26.54 -8.50 3.77
C ALA A 78 -27.33 -7.56 4.69
N ALA A 79 -28.01 -6.61 4.07
CA ALA A 79 -28.77 -5.54 4.68
C ALA A 79 -30.05 -5.24 3.87
N GLU A 80 -31.16 -5.03 4.56
CA GLU A 80 -32.41 -4.48 4.04
C GLU A 80 -33.18 -3.88 5.23
N ASP A 81 -33.82 -2.72 5.05
CA ASP A 81 -34.62 -2.07 6.09
C ASP A 81 -33.94 -2.09 7.47
N VAL A 82 -32.74 -1.48 7.52
CA VAL A 82 -31.83 -1.70 8.65
C VAL A 82 -32.31 -1.04 9.95
N ASN A 83 -33.33 -0.19 9.88
CA ASN A 83 -33.94 0.47 11.04
C ASN A 83 -35.16 -0.31 11.58
N ASP A 84 -35.48 -1.48 11.05
CA ASP A 84 -36.68 -2.22 11.45
C ASP A 84 -36.69 -2.60 12.95
N ASN A 85 -37.89 -2.73 13.50
CA ASN A 85 -38.13 -3.02 14.91
C ASN A 85 -37.95 -4.51 15.28
N GLY A 86 -37.80 -5.40 14.29
CA GLY A 86 -37.22 -6.73 14.43
C GLY A 86 -35.72 -6.69 14.74
N GLY A 87 -35.06 -5.58 14.41
CA GLY A 87 -33.69 -5.23 14.80
C GLY A 87 -33.60 -4.35 16.05
N ASN A 88 -32.70 -3.37 16.01
CA ASN A 88 -32.49 -2.43 17.12
C ASN A 88 -33.19 -1.06 16.93
N GLY A 89 -33.88 -0.86 15.80
CA GLY A 89 -34.57 0.39 15.51
C GLY A 89 -33.67 1.57 15.13
N LEU A 90 -32.40 1.33 14.81
CA LEU A 90 -31.39 2.37 14.56
C LEU A 90 -30.92 2.37 13.11
N THR A 91 -30.57 3.55 12.62
CA THR A 91 -29.84 3.76 11.37
C THR A 91 -28.78 4.84 11.63
N PRO A 92 -27.55 4.72 11.10
CA PRO A 92 -27.04 3.58 10.33
C PRO A 92 -26.83 2.31 11.17
N GLN A 93 -26.79 1.15 10.52
CA GLN A 93 -26.08 -0.02 11.06
C GLN A 93 -24.62 0.04 10.63
N THR A 94 -23.72 -0.43 11.49
CA THR A 94 -22.29 -0.32 11.26
C THR A 94 -21.55 -1.63 11.43
N MET A 95 -20.40 -1.75 10.78
CA MET A 95 -19.40 -2.78 11.02
C MET A 95 -18.02 -2.14 11.14
N GLU A 96 -17.38 -2.33 12.29
CA GLU A 96 -16.06 -1.78 12.59
C GLU A 96 -15.00 -2.88 12.64
N PHE A 97 -13.88 -2.65 11.97
CA PHE A 97 -12.64 -3.40 12.12
C PHE A 97 -11.63 -2.45 12.74
N THR A 98 -11.09 -2.80 13.91
CA THR A 98 -10.22 -1.89 14.67
C THR A 98 -8.82 -2.47 14.81
N ASP A 99 -7.83 -1.60 14.94
CA ASP A 99 -6.44 -1.97 15.23
C ASP A 99 -5.82 -2.94 14.19
N ILE A 100 -6.18 -2.81 12.91
CA ILE A 100 -5.53 -3.58 11.84
C ILE A 100 -4.07 -3.13 11.74
N ASP A 101 -3.12 -4.06 11.91
CA ASP A 101 -1.69 -3.76 11.84
C ASP A 101 -1.26 -3.47 10.40
N ILE A 102 -0.87 -2.21 10.14
CA ILE A 102 -0.34 -1.73 8.87
C ILE A 102 1.12 -1.26 9.00
N ASN A 103 1.77 -1.55 10.14
CA ASN A 103 3.14 -1.10 10.39
C ASN A 103 4.12 -1.69 9.36
N GLY A 104 4.92 -0.83 8.75
CA GLY A 104 5.89 -1.24 7.73
C GLY A 104 5.27 -1.54 6.37
N PHE A 105 4.02 -1.14 6.13
CA PHE A 105 3.39 -1.19 4.81
C PHE A 105 3.22 0.21 4.19
N GLU A 106 3.34 0.28 2.88
CA GLU A 106 3.06 1.43 2.02
C GLU A 106 2.10 1.04 0.88
N ASN A 107 1.67 2.02 0.07
CA ASN A 107 0.74 1.80 -1.05
C ASN A 107 -0.50 0.98 -0.67
N LEU A 108 -1.11 1.31 0.47
CA LEU A 108 -2.26 0.61 1.01
C LEU A 108 -3.49 0.75 0.09
N ALA A 109 -4.21 -0.35 -0.12
CA ALA A 109 -5.45 -0.36 -0.90
C ALA A 109 -6.47 -1.32 -0.29
N LEU A 110 -7.73 -0.85 -0.19
CA LEU A 110 -8.87 -1.66 0.21
C LEU A 110 -9.68 -2.03 -1.04
N SER A 111 -10.14 -3.28 -1.09
CA SER A 111 -11.15 -3.73 -2.03
C SER A 111 -12.19 -4.60 -1.32
N GLY A 112 -13.37 -4.72 -1.90
CA GLY A 112 -14.44 -5.59 -1.44
C GLY A 112 -15.38 -5.95 -2.58
N LEU A 113 -16.15 -7.00 -2.42
CA LEU A 113 -17.26 -7.35 -3.29
C LEU A 113 -18.51 -6.67 -2.75
N PHE A 114 -19.21 -5.91 -3.58
CA PHE A 114 -20.42 -5.19 -3.20
C PHE A 114 -21.51 -5.43 -4.24
N GLY A 115 -22.75 -5.54 -3.79
CA GLY A 115 -23.92 -5.72 -4.64
C GLY A 115 -25.14 -5.05 -4.03
N ALA A 116 -26.08 -4.67 -4.89
CA ALA A 116 -27.37 -4.12 -4.48
C ALA A 116 -28.48 -4.92 -5.15
N GLY A 117 -29.54 -5.19 -4.39
CA GLY A 117 -30.77 -5.76 -4.88
C GLY A 117 -31.70 -4.71 -5.45
N ASN A 118 -32.93 -5.13 -5.73
CA ASN A 118 -33.96 -4.31 -6.36
C ASN A 118 -33.46 -3.45 -7.53
N ALA A 119 -32.70 -4.09 -8.43
CA ALA A 119 -32.06 -3.41 -9.55
C ALA A 119 -33.02 -3.16 -10.75
N ASN A 120 -34.24 -2.69 -10.51
CA ASN A 120 -35.32 -2.59 -11.51
C ASN A 120 -35.33 -1.28 -12.34
N GLY A 121 -34.43 -0.34 -12.06
CA GLY A 121 -34.33 0.96 -12.74
C GLY A 121 -35.17 2.06 -12.06
N ALA A 122 -35.10 3.29 -12.57
CA ALA A 122 -35.80 4.45 -12.00
C ALA A 122 -37.33 4.27 -11.94
N GLY A 123 -37.92 4.59 -10.79
CA GLY A 123 -39.34 4.45 -10.48
C GLY A 123 -39.81 3.01 -10.22
N ALA A 124 -38.88 2.04 -10.25
CA ALA A 124 -39.16 0.62 -9.96
C ALA A 124 -38.17 -0.01 -8.97
N SER A 125 -37.01 0.62 -8.77
CA SER A 125 -36.11 0.40 -7.62
C SER A 125 -36.70 1.14 -6.41
N ASN A 126 -36.15 0.95 -5.21
CA ASN A 126 -36.72 1.54 -3.99
C ASN A 126 -35.81 2.53 -3.27
N TYR A 127 -34.62 2.83 -3.78
CA TYR A 127 -33.68 3.66 -3.03
C TYR A 127 -34.07 5.14 -3.09
N ASP A 128 -34.03 5.81 -1.96
CA ASP A 128 -34.40 7.21 -1.75
C ASP A 128 -33.17 8.06 -1.41
N VAL A 129 -33.32 9.40 -1.38
CA VAL A 129 -32.22 10.37 -1.16
C VAL A 129 -31.39 10.19 0.12
N ALA A 130 -31.89 9.44 1.10
CA ALA A 130 -31.20 9.17 2.36
C ALA A 130 -30.42 7.85 2.37
N ASP A 131 -30.58 7.03 1.33
CA ASP A 131 -29.96 5.72 1.25
C ASP A 131 -28.52 5.83 0.81
N GLU A 132 -27.65 5.29 1.64
CA GLU A 132 -26.22 5.37 1.46
C GLU A 132 -25.51 4.20 2.13
N VAL A 133 -24.41 3.80 1.52
CA VAL A 133 -23.40 2.96 2.13
C VAL A 133 -22.06 3.67 2.05
N ARG A 134 -21.37 3.79 3.18
CA ARG A 134 -20.01 4.35 3.23
C ARG A 134 -19.02 3.30 3.72
N VAL A 135 -17.89 3.18 3.04
CA VAL A 135 -16.71 2.46 3.51
C VAL A 135 -15.62 3.48 3.78
N GLU A 136 -15.25 3.59 5.04
CA GLU A 136 -14.41 4.65 5.56
C GLU A 136 -13.23 4.06 6.35
N TYR A 137 -12.17 4.85 6.49
CA TYR A 137 -10.95 4.42 7.15
C TYR A 137 -10.32 5.49 8.01
N ARG A 138 -9.50 5.06 8.97
CA ARG A 138 -8.74 5.95 9.86
C ARG A 138 -7.39 5.35 10.19
N ILE A 139 -6.31 6.06 9.86
CA ILE A 139 -4.94 5.64 10.15
C ILE A 139 -4.47 6.29 11.44
N ASP A 140 -3.91 5.49 12.35
CA ASP A 140 -3.34 5.93 13.64
C ASP A 140 -4.25 6.84 14.47
N GLY A 141 -5.57 6.69 14.29
CA GLY A 141 -6.58 7.46 14.98
C GLY A 141 -7.11 6.74 16.22
N SER A 142 -7.77 7.50 17.07
CA SER A 142 -8.54 7.01 18.19
C SER A 142 -10.03 7.20 17.92
N GLY A 143 -10.92 6.52 18.67
CA GLY A 143 -12.37 6.57 18.45
C GLY A 143 -13.02 7.96 18.33
N ALA A 144 -12.36 9.04 18.75
CA ALA A 144 -12.85 10.42 18.61
C ALA A 144 -12.42 11.12 17.30
N ASP A 145 -11.42 10.58 16.60
CA ASP A 145 -10.87 11.14 15.37
C ASP A 145 -11.79 10.78 14.18
N PRO A 146 -12.02 11.71 13.25
CA PRO A 146 -12.92 11.47 12.12
C PRO A 146 -12.39 10.39 11.19
N TYR A 147 -13.31 9.63 10.60
CA TYR A 147 -12.99 8.74 9.48
C TYR A 147 -12.81 9.54 8.18
N THR A 148 -12.03 8.97 7.28
CA THR A 148 -11.88 9.44 5.90
C THR A 148 -12.68 8.52 5.00
N ALA A 149 -13.56 9.08 4.17
CA ALA A 149 -14.33 8.32 3.22
C ALA A 149 -13.41 7.70 2.14
N GLY A 150 -13.66 6.44 1.80
CA GLY A 150 -12.89 5.70 0.81
C GLY A 150 -13.68 5.38 -0.45
N VAL A 151 -14.82 4.69 -0.29
CA VAL A 151 -15.79 4.45 -1.36
C VAL A 151 -17.19 4.52 -0.77
N CYS A 152 -18.13 5.13 -1.50
CA CYS A 152 -19.52 5.21 -1.11
C CYS A 152 -20.44 4.72 -2.22
N PHE A 153 -21.67 4.41 -1.84
CA PHE A 153 -22.74 4.05 -2.74
C PHE A 153 -23.99 4.79 -2.27
N ALA A 154 -24.74 5.36 -3.20
CA ALA A 154 -25.92 6.15 -2.89
C ALA A 154 -26.99 5.96 -3.97
N TYR A 155 -28.18 6.52 -3.73
CA TYR A 155 -29.23 6.57 -4.74
C TYR A 155 -28.77 7.32 -6.02
N GLN A 156 -29.34 6.95 -7.16
CA GLN A 156 -29.08 7.56 -8.46
C GLN A 156 -30.20 8.53 -8.82
N ASN A 157 -29.95 9.82 -8.69
CA ASN A 157 -30.94 10.84 -9.02
C ASN A 157 -31.33 10.81 -10.52
N ASN A 158 -32.53 10.33 -10.85
CA ASN A 158 -33.10 10.38 -12.20
C ASN A 158 -34.17 11.46 -12.36
N GLY A 159 -34.17 12.45 -11.45
CA GLY A 159 -35.03 13.63 -11.53
C GLY A 159 -36.05 13.76 -10.39
N ASP A 160 -36.03 12.84 -9.42
CA ASP A 160 -36.67 13.00 -8.11
C ASP A 160 -35.89 12.26 -7.01
N ASP A 161 -36.41 12.33 -5.78
CA ASP A 161 -35.73 11.87 -4.56
C ASP A 161 -36.16 10.46 -4.12
N PHE A 162 -36.94 9.73 -4.96
CA PHE A 162 -37.60 8.50 -4.51
C PHE A 162 -37.58 7.35 -5.54
N ASN A 163 -37.50 6.10 -5.05
CA ASN A 163 -37.62 4.89 -5.87
C ASN A 163 -36.60 4.84 -7.02
N GLU A 164 -35.38 5.24 -6.71
CA GLU A 164 -34.27 5.35 -7.65
C GLU A 164 -33.34 4.14 -7.58
N PRO A 165 -32.52 3.87 -8.62
CA PRO A 165 -31.49 2.85 -8.56
C PRO A 165 -30.38 3.20 -7.55
N PHE A 166 -29.58 2.23 -7.15
CA PHE A 166 -28.39 2.44 -6.31
C PHE A 166 -27.10 2.39 -7.13
N GLY A 167 -26.12 3.24 -6.83
CA GLY A 167 -24.91 3.40 -7.63
C GLY A 167 -23.69 3.80 -6.83
N LEU A 168 -22.55 3.83 -7.51
CA LEU A 168 -21.28 4.29 -6.96
C LEU A 168 -21.32 5.82 -6.75
N ASP A 169 -20.96 6.26 -5.55
CA ASP A 169 -20.76 7.66 -5.15
C ASP A 169 -19.27 7.80 -4.75
N THR A 170 -18.46 8.38 -5.62
CA THR A 170 -17.00 8.42 -5.47
C THR A 170 -16.49 9.58 -4.63
N ASP A 171 -17.28 10.64 -4.47
CA ASP A 171 -16.94 11.76 -3.59
C ASP A 171 -17.74 11.78 -2.28
N CYS A 172 -18.64 10.81 -2.12
CA CYS A 172 -19.42 10.54 -0.92
C CYS A 172 -20.29 11.73 -0.51
N ASP A 173 -20.88 12.42 -1.49
CA ASP A 173 -21.76 13.57 -1.31
C ASP A 173 -23.25 13.21 -1.11
N GLY A 174 -23.58 11.93 -1.21
CA GLY A 174 -24.91 11.37 -1.00
C GLY A 174 -25.71 11.15 -2.29
N GLU A 175 -25.13 11.37 -3.47
CA GLU A 175 -25.74 11.08 -4.77
C GLU A 175 -24.76 10.26 -5.64
N ALA A 176 -25.24 9.21 -6.30
CA ALA A 176 -24.38 8.41 -7.16
C ALA A 176 -23.89 9.19 -8.39
N ASP A 177 -22.63 8.96 -8.75
CA ASP A 177 -21.89 9.74 -9.74
C ASP A 177 -22.22 9.40 -11.19
N ALA A 178 -22.09 10.41 -12.05
CA ALA A 178 -22.12 10.22 -13.49
C ALA A 178 -20.79 9.67 -14.05
N PRO A 179 -20.80 8.71 -15.01
CA PRO A 179 -21.97 8.07 -15.58
C PRO A 179 -22.62 7.11 -14.58
N LEU A 180 -23.96 7.19 -14.47
CA LEU A 180 -24.74 6.35 -13.57
C LEU A 180 -24.54 4.88 -13.92
N ILE A 181 -23.87 4.15 -13.03
CA ILE A 181 -23.66 2.71 -13.12
C ILE A 181 -24.41 2.08 -11.96
N GLN A 182 -25.51 1.41 -12.30
CA GLN A 182 -26.34 0.68 -11.36
C GLN A 182 -25.62 -0.53 -10.77
N MET A 183 -25.67 -0.63 -9.45
CA MET A 183 -25.26 -1.83 -8.72
C MET A 183 -26.26 -2.96 -8.98
N LEU A 184 -25.75 -4.20 -9.02
CA LEU A 184 -26.55 -5.38 -9.33
C LEU A 184 -26.41 -6.43 -8.21
N PRO A 185 -27.32 -7.43 -8.13
CA PRO A 185 -27.19 -8.53 -7.18
C PRO A 185 -25.95 -9.40 -7.44
N ALA A 186 -25.45 -9.41 -8.68
CA ALA A 186 -24.15 -9.97 -8.99
C ALA A 186 -23.06 -9.04 -8.47
N MET A 187 -22.48 -9.37 -7.31
CA MET A 187 -21.49 -8.55 -6.65
C MET A 187 -20.28 -8.29 -7.56
N ALA A 188 -19.76 -7.07 -7.49
CA ALA A 188 -18.58 -6.63 -8.21
C ALA A 188 -17.55 -6.04 -7.25
N SER A 189 -16.29 -6.05 -7.67
CA SER A 189 -15.21 -5.50 -6.85
C SER A 189 -15.17 -3.98 -6.96
N TYR A 190 -15.22 -3.32 -5.80
CA TYR A 190 -15.00 -1.89 -5.64
C TYR A 190 -13.94 -1.67 -4.56
N GLY A 191 -13.28 -0.52 -4.60
CA GLY A 191 -12.17 -0.25 -3.69
C GLY A 191 -11.54 1.11 -3.91
N PHE A 192 -10.57 1.42 -3.06
CA PHE A 192 -9.85 2.69 -3.08
C PHE A 192 -8.43 2.51 -2.54
N ASN A 193 -7.54 3.42 -2.95
CA ASN A 193 -6.21 3.53 -2.36
C ASN A 193 -6.28 4.42 -1.13
N LEU A 194 -5.66 3.99 -0.04
CA LEU A 194 -5.56 4.79 1.17
C LEU A 194 -4.44 5.82 0.99
N VAL A 195 -4.67 7.04 1.49
CA VAL A 195 -3.65 8.10 1.45
C VAL A 195 -2.95 8.17 2.80
N GLY A 196 -1.75 7.59 2.86
CA GLY A 196 -0.90 7.64 4.04
C GLY A 196 -0.32 6.28 4.42
N THR A 197 0.49 6.29 5.47
CA THR A 197 1.04 5.12 6.15
C THR A 197 0.93 5.34 7.66
N GLY A 198 1.06 4.26 8.44
CA GLY A 198 0.93 4.33 9.90
C GLY A 198 1.26 2.99 10.55
N ASN A 199 0.79 2.82 11.78
CA ASN A 199 0.92 1.58 12.54
C ASN A 199 -0.38 0.79 12.54
N THR A 200 -1.51 1.48 12.69
CA THR A 200 -2.84 0.88 12.80
C THR A 200 -3.84 1.52 11.85
N LEU A 201 -4.78 0.72 11.38
CA LEU A 201 -5.91 1.14 10.57
C LEU A 201 -7.22 0.68 11.23
N ASP A 202 -8.18 1.59 11.32
CA ASP A 202 -9.58 1.25 11.56
C ASP A 202 -10.36 1.35 10.24
N LEU A 203 -11.27 0.42 10.01
CA LEU A 203 -12.24 0.45 8.90
C LEU A 203 -13.66 0.50 9.47
N LEU A 204 -14.51 1.32 8.86
CA LEU A 204 -15.92 1.45 9.20
C LEU A 204 -16.76 1.29 7.93
N ILE A 205 -17.71 0.36 7.98
CA ILE A 205 -18.80 0.28 7.01
C ILE A 205 -20.07 0.79 7.69
N SER A 206 -20.73 1.76 7.09
CA SER A 206 -22.00 2.34 7.56
C SER A 206 -23.06 2.15 6.48
N VAL A 207 -24.25 1.67 6.86
CA VAL A 207 -25.37 1.39 5.94
C VAL A 207 -26.63 2.09 6.44
N THR A 208 -27.30 2.88 5.59
CA THR A 208 -28.52 3.63 5.90
C THR A 208 -29.75 3.23 5.08
N VAL A 209 -29.72 2.13 4.32
CA VAL A 209 -30.90 1.58 3.62
C VAL A 209 -31.97 1.14 4.62
N ASP A 210 -33.03 1.93 4.77
CA ASP A 210 -33.90 1.92 5.95
C ASP A 210 -35.40 1.78 5.67
N SER A 211 -35.75 1.32 4.47
CA SER A 211 -37.06 0.81 4.09
C SER A 211 -36.98 -0.55 3.36
N GLY A 212 -38.11 -1.25 3.34
CA GLY A 212 -38.21 -2.53 2.63
C GLY A 212 -37.84 -2.45 1.14
N SER A 213 -37.22 -3.52 0.63
CA SER A 213 -36.72 -3.63 -0.75
C SER A 213 -35.53 -2.71 -1.11
N GLU A 214 -34.90 -2.08 -0.13
CA GLU A 214 -33.59 -1.40 -0.28
C GLU A 214 -32.49 -2.36 0.16
N GLU A 215 -32.01 -3.17 -0.78
CA GLU A 215 -31.26 -4.39 -0.49
C GLU A 215 -29.76 -4.20 -0.78
N PHE A 216 -28.89 -4.33 0.20
CA PHE A 216 -27.44 -4.19 0.02
C PHE A 216 -26.68 -5.40 0.56
N ALA A 217 -25.58 -5.78 -0.10
CA ALA A 217 -24.74 -6.85 0.40
C ALA A 217 -23.26 -6.62 0.06
N PHE A 218 -22.39 -7.14 0.92
CA PHE A 218 -20.95 -7.05 0.76
C PHE A 218 -20.22 -8.28 1.27
N ASP A 219 -19.02 -8.51 0.71
CA ASP A 219 -18.19 -9.66 1.00
C ASP A 219 -16.71 -9.42 0.64
N ASN A 220 -15.83 -10.33 1.07
CA ASN A 220 -14.42 -10.41 0.70
C ASN A 220 -13.68 -9.06 0.78
N LEU A 221 -13.77 -8.42 1.95
CA LEU A 221 -13.01 -7.21 2.24
C LEU A 221 -11.53 -7.57 2.33
N LEU A 222 -10.72 -6.94 1.48
CA LEU A 222 -9.29 -7.21 1.34
C LEU A 222 -8.52 -5.90 1.44
N LEU A 223 -7.70 -5.79 2.49
CA LEU A 223 -6.67 -4.76 2.62
C LEU A 223 -5.34 -5.32 2.13
N THR A 224 -4.71 -4.63 1.18
CA THR A 224 -3.38 -4.95 0.69
C THR A 224 -2.41 -3.81 0.94
N GLY A 225 -1.12 -4.12 0.95
CA GLY A 225 -0.06 -3.13 0.97
C GLY A 225 1.27 -3.71 0.51
N ASP A 226 2.15 -2.82 0.10
CA ASP A 226 3.53 -3.12 -0.22
C ASP A 226 4.37 -3.12 1.06
N VAL A 227 5.21 -4.14 1.26
CA VAL A 227 6.19 -4.09 2.35
C VAL A 227 7.14 -2.93 2.09
N ALA A 228 7.20 -1.98 3.01
CA ALA A 228 8.07 -0.82 2.91
C ALA A 228 9.52 -1.28 2.74
N GLY A 229 10.19 -0.72 1.73
CA GLY A 229 11.61 -0.99 1.49
C GLY A 229 12.49 -0.56 2.67
N PRO A 230 13.74 -1.06 2.74
CA PRO A 230 14.68 -0.59 3.76
C PRO A 230 14.85 0.93 3.64
N THR A 231 14.72 1.63 4.77
CA THR A 231 14.99 3.07 4.83
C THR A 231 16.50 3.31 4.74
N ALA A 232 16.92 4.15 3.78
CA ALA A 232 18.31 4.58 3.67
C ALA A 232 18.68 5.48 4.86
N LEU A 233 19.55 4.99 5.74
CA LEU A 233 20.04 5.75 6.91
C LEU A 233 21.24 6.64 6.58
N LEU A 234 22.01 6.25 5.57
CA LEU A 234 23.17 6.94 5.07
C LEU A 234 23.37 6.55 3.61
N GLU A 235 23.51 7.54 2.73
CA GLU A 235 23.97 7.38 1.37
C GLU A 235 25.13 8.35 1.11
N GLU A 236 26.27 7.83 0.67
CA GLU A 236 27.41 8.64 0.27
C GLU A 236 27.88 8.22 -1.11
N TYR A 237 27.55 9.07 -2.10
CA TYR A 237 27.98 8.90 -3.49
C TYR A 237 29.31 9.60 -3.78
N PHE A 238 29.91 10.28 -2.80
CA PHE A 238 31.13 11.05 -2.93
C PHE A 238 31.13 12.13 -4.03
N GLU A 239 30.01 12.49 -4.66
CA GLU A 239 29.96 13.53 -5.71
C GLU A 239 30.37 14.93 -5.24
N THR A 240 30.26 15.18 -3.93
CA THR A 240 30.84 16.35 -3.26
C THR A 240 31.79 15.90 -2.17
N ASP A 241 32.83 16.68 -1.88
CA ASP A 241 33.71 16.38 -0.76
C ASP A 241 32.94 16.52 0.57
N GLY A 242 32.78 15.39 1.27
CA GLY A 242 32.09 15.29 2.54
C GLY A 242 33.04 15.21 3.75
N GLN A 243 34.35 15.32 3.53
CA GLN A 243 35.37 15.18 4.58
C GLN A 243 35.14 16.20 5.72
N GLY A 244 35.05 15.71 6.95
CA GLY A 244 34.83 16.50 8.16
C GLY A 244 33.37 16.91 8.40
N ILE A 245 32.44 16.55 7.51
CA ILE A 245 31.00 16.81 7.67
C ILE A 245 30.22 15.49 7.67
N ARG A 246 30.29 14.74 6.57
CA ARG A 246 29.55 13.47 6.38
C ARG A 246 30.38 12.24 6.74
N TYR A 247 31.69 12.33 6.53
CA TYR A 247 32.64 11.28 6.90
C TYR A 247 33.98 11.88 7.32
N THR A 248 34.79 11.08 7.99
CA THR A 248 36.20 11.38 8.28
C THR A 248 37.07 10.26 7.74
N ALA A 249 37.87 10.56 6.74
CA ALA A 249 38.93 9.69 6.25
C ALA A 249 40.30 10.08 6.82
N SER A 250 41.25 9.13 6.81
CA SER A 250 42.68 9.40 6.97
C SER A 250 43.14 10.49 5.99
N GLN A 251 44.19 11.22 6.36
CA GLN A 251 44.71 12.35 5.56
C GLN A 251 44.97 11.92 4.11
N PRO A 252 44.26 12.52 3.13
CA PRO A 252 44.41 12.13 1.74
C PRO A 252 45.81 12.38 1.22
N PHE A 253 46.31 11.48 0.38
CA PHE A 253 47.56 11.65 -0.35
C PHE A 253 47.46 11.00 -1.74
N ASN A 254 48.27 11.50 -2.67
CA ASN A 254 48.46 10.95 -4.01
C ASN A 254 49.86 11.38 -4.49
N ASP A 255 50.72 10.41 -4.79
CA ASP A 255 52.10 10.63 -5.22
C ASP A 255 52.29 10.67 -6.75
N SER A 256 51.21 10.52 -7.51
CA SER A 256 51.14 10.49 -8.98
C SER A 256 51.77 9.28 -9.69
N THR A 257 52.29 8.28 -8.96
CA THR A 257 52.96 7.12 -9.56
C THR A 257 52.39 5.77 -9.16
N SER A 258 51.98 5.60 -7.90
CA SER A 258 51.43 4.34 -7.39
C SER A 258 50.73 4.48 -6.03
N ASP A 259 51.03 5.50 -5.25
CA ASP A 259 50.69 5.51 -3.84
C ASP A 259 49.58 6.53 -3.61
N HIS A 260 48.40 6.05 -3.23
CA HIS A 260 47.27 6.94 -3.01
C HIS A 260 46.29 6.44 -1.95
N TRP A 261 45.65 7.40 -1.31
CA TRP A 261 44.45 7.27 -0.50
C TRP A 261 43.69 8.58 -0.67
N ASN A 262 42.76 8.64 -1.62
CA ASN A 262 42.03 9.88 -1.89
C ASN A 262 40.69 9.63 -2.58
N ARG A 263 39.84 10.67 -2.48
CA ARG A 263 38.69 10.85 -3.36
C ARG A 263 39.18 11.24 -4.76
N THR A 264 38.77 10.48 -5.77
CA THR A 264 39.28 10.54 -7.14
C THR A 264 38.14 10.29 -8.14
N ASP A 265 38.29 10.77 -9.37
CA ASP A 265 37.45 10.40 -10.54
C ASP A 265 38.13 9.36 -11.45
N GLY A 266 39.28 8.83 -11.02
CA GLY A 266 40.13 7.91 -11.77
C GLY A 266 41.17 8.57 -12.67
N SER A 267 41.13 9.89 -12.89
CA SER A 267 42.04 10.58 -13.80
C SER A 267 43.41 10.91 -13.19
N ASP A 268 43.49 10.97 -11.86
CA ASP A 268 44.68 11.30 -11.08
C ASP A 268 45.37 10.06 -10.47
N ILE A 269 44.89 8.85 -10.78
CA ILE A 269 45.47 7.59 -10.28
C ILE A 269 45.93 6.70 -11.44
N SER A 270 46.98 5.91 -11.20
CA SER A 270 47.59 5.01 -12.19
C SER A 270 47.20 3.57 -11.86
N ASN A 271 46.24 2.99 -12.59
CA ASN A 271 45.86 1.60 -12.38
C ASN A 271 46.51 0.67 -13.42
N VAL A 272 47.29 -0.31 -12.97
CA VAL A 272 48.10 -1.19 -13.84
C VAL A 272 47.23 -2.16 -14.65
N SER A 273 46.05 -2.55 -14.14
CA SER A 273 45.20 -3.58 -14.76
C SER A 273 44.11 -3.01 -15.69
N ALA A 274 43.39 -1.98 -15.25
CA ALA A 274 42.40 -1.21 -16.01
C ALA A 274 41.86 -0.06 -15.14
N ALA A 275 41.21 0.93 -15.75
CA ALA A 275 40.44 1.92 -15.01
C ALA A 275 39.27 1.27 -14.24
N TYR A 276 38.93 1.81 -13.08
CA TYR A 276 37.74 1.40 -12.35
C TYR A 276 36.48 1.68 -13.18
N SER A 277 35.52 0.76 -13.14
CA SER A 277 34.26 0.83 -13.89
C SER A 277 33.10 0.42 -12.98
N ASN A 278 31.86 0.66 -13.43
CA ASN A 278 30.65 0.52 -12.60
C ASN A 278 30.70 1.38 -11.34
N ILE A 279 31.34 2.56 -11.43
CA ILE A 279 31.26 3.58 -10.40
C ILE A 279 29.87 4.22 -10.44
N GLU A 280 29.32 4.52 -9.28
CA GLU A 280 28.13 5.35 -9.17
C GLU A 280 28.58 6.82 -9.11
N GLY A 281 28.06 7.65 -10.01
CA GLY A 281 28.52 9.02 -10.15
C GLY A 281 29.87 9.15 -10.86
N ALA A 282 30.61 10.19 -10.52
CA ALA A 282 31.92 10.53 -11.08
C ALA A 282 33.06 10.34 -10.08
N PHE A 283 32.81 10.41 -8.77
CA PHE A 283 33.86 10.37 -7.75
C PHE A 283 33.70 9.18 -6.81
N PHE A 284 34.83 8.61 -6.40
CA PHE A 284 34.90 7.48 -5.47
C PHE A 284 36.19 7.58 -4.65
N TRP A 285 36.33 6.73 -3.63
CA TRP A 285 37.59 6.59 -2.90
C TRP A 285 38.41 5.43 -3.44
N ALA A 286 39.70 5.67 -3.64
CA ALA A 286 40.65 4.66 -4.09
C ALA A 286 41.86 4.60 -3.15
N ALA A 287 42.49 3.43 -3.14
CA ALA A 287 43.68 3.17 -2.36
C ALA A 287 44.65 2.27 -3.13
N GLU A 288 45.94 2.58 -3.07
CA GLU A 288 47.03 1.73 -3.52
C GLU A 288 48.28 2.08 -2.70
N ASP A 289 49.06 1.05 -2.37
CA ASP A 289 50.32 1.11 -1.63
C ASP A 289 50.35 2.15 -0.48
N VAL A 290 49.60 1.87 0.58
CA VAL A 290 49.34 2.86 1.64
C VAL A 290 50.43 2.89 2.72
N ASP A 291 51.45 2.04 2.62
CA ASP A 291 52.38 1.73 3.72
C ASP A 291 53.87 1.91 3.40
N ASP A 292 54.23 2.33 2.19
CA ASP A 292 55.60 2.49 1.73
C ASP A 292 56.04 3.97 1.55
N ASN A 293 57.08 4.20 0.73
CA ASN A 293 57.77 5.49 0.62
C ASN A 293 57.12 6.42 -0.43
N GLY A 294 55.88 6.81 -0.13
CA GLY A 294 55.01 7.75 -0.86
C GLY A 294 53.64 7.87 -0.19
N GLY A 295 53.26 6.87 0.61
CA GLY A 295 52.19 6.92 1.59
C GLY A 295 52.43 7.82 2.82
N ASN A 296 51.36 8.08 3.57
CA ASN A 296 51.45 8.82 4.84
C ASN A 296 51.95 7.97 6.03
N GLY A 297 52.35 6.71 5.77
CA GLY A 297 52.86 5.76 6.77
C GLY A 297 51.80 5.25 7.75
N LEU A 298 50.51 5.52 7.51
CA LEU A 298 49.40 5.02 8.33
C LEU A 298 48.86 3.71 7.76
N THR A 299 48.97 2.65 8.56
CA THR A 299 48.27 1.40 8.32
C THR A 299 47.51 0.99 9.59
N PRO A 300 46.18 0.79 9.51
CA PRO A 300 45.31 0.93 8.33
C PRO A 300 45.00 2.40 7.97
N GLN A 301 44.65 2.64 6.69
CA GLN A 301 43.86 3.82 6.32
C GLN A 301 42.40 3.58 6.72
N THR A 302 41.73 4.62 7.20
CA THR A 302 40.37 4.50 7.72
C THR A 302 39.46 5.53 7.09
N MET A 303 38.20 5.14 6.90
CA MET A 303 37.09 6.04 6.67
C MET A 303 36.01 5.71 7.70
N GLU A 304 35.53 6.75 8.38
CA GLU A 304 34.49 6.65 9.40
C GLU A 304 33.30 7.52 9.00
N PHE A 305 32.11 6.96 9.14
CA PHE A 305 30.83 7.66 9.00
C PHE A 305 30.21 7.81 10.39
N PRO A 306 30.46 8.93 11.08
CA PRO A 306 30.05 9.07 12.46
C PRO A 306 28.56 9.43 12.56
N ASN A 307 27.95 9.09 13.71
CA ASN A 307 26.62 9.56 14.12
C ASN A 307 25.45 9.17 13.20
N ILE A 308 25.51 8.00 12.54
CA ILE A 308 24.33 7.44 11.85
C ILE A 308 23.25 7.17 12.91
N ASN A 309 22.09 7.81 12.78
CA ASN A 309 20.97 7.60 13.71
C ASN A 309 20.25 6.30 13.37
N ILE A 310 20.41 5.31 14.23
CA ILE A 310 19.79 3.98 14.09
C ILE A 310 18.60 3.78 15.04
N THR A 311 18.10 4.84 15.69
CA THR A 311 16.98 4.73 16.64
C THR A 311 15.73 4.24 15.92
N GLY A 312 15.14 3.15 16.40
CA GLY A 312 13.93 2.56 15.82
C GLY A 312 14.18 1.51 14.72
N PHE A 313 15.44 1.15 14.46
CA PHE A 313 15.78 0.11 13.48
C PHE A 313 16.37 -1.12 14.17
N ASP A 314 15.70 -2.27 14.00
CA ASP A 314 16.10 -3.54 14.62
C ASP A 314 16.98 -4.41 13.69
N THR A 315 17.00 -4.08 12.40
CA THR A 315 17.87 -4.71 11.40
C THR A 315 18.56 -3.63 10.59
N LEU A 316 19.89 -3.72 10.50
CA LEU A 316 20.72 -2.81 9.72
C LEU A 316 21.38 -3.60 8.59
N ILE A 317 21.28 -3.08 7.36
CA ILE A 317 21.90 -3.65 6.18
C ILE A 317 22.94 -2.66 5.67
N PHE A 318 24.15 -3.16 5.41
CA PHE A 318 25.19 -2.40 4.75
C PHE A 318 25.39 -2.93 3.32
N SER A 319 25.41 -2.01 2.36
CA SER A 319 25.74 -2.29 0.96
C SER A 319 26.64 -1.20 0.41
N GLY A 320 27.53 -1.56 -0.51
CA GLY A 320 28.39 -0.62 -1.20
C GLY A 320 29.00 -1.24 -2.46
N LEU A 321 29.46 -0.37 -3.36
CA LEU A 321 30.22 -0.78 -4.55
C LEU A 321 31.70 -0.87 -4.18
N PHE A 322 32.28 -2.06 -4.31
CA PHE A 322 33.70 -2.30 -4.03
C PHE A 322 34.39 -2.90 -5.25
N GLY A 323 35.59 -2.40 -5.56
CA GLY A 323 36.41 -2.88 -6.67
C GLY A 323 37.88 -3.02 -6.26
N ALA A 324 38.62 -3.87 -6.96
CA ALA A 324 40.06 -4.04 -6.76
C ALA A 324 40.78 -4.18 -8.11
N GLY A 325 41.93 -3.50 -8.25
CA GLY A 325 42.71 -3.41 -9.48
C GLY A 325 43.67 -4.58 -9.77
N ASN A 326 43.50 -5.78 -9.20
CA ASN A 326 44.42 -6.91 -9.44
C ASN A 326 43.70 -8.27 -9.54
N GLY A 327 42.70 -8.38 -10.43
CA GLY A 327 42.13 -9.67 -10.82
C GLY A 327 43.04 -10.41 -11.83
N PRO A 328 43.20 -11.74 -11.76
CA PRO A 328 43.89 -12.48 -12.81
C PRO A 328 43.17 -12.25 -14.14
N ALA A 329 43.93 -12.03 -15.22
CA ALA A 329 43.37 -12.01 -16.57
C ALA A 329 42.54 -13.29 -16.76
N ALA A 330 41.23 -13.14 -17.02
CA ALA A 330 40.37 -14.26 -17.37
C ALA A 330 40.98 -14.94 -18.61
N THR A 331 41.53 -16.14 -18.41
CA THR A 331 42.01 -17.03 -19.47
C THR A 331 40.84 -17.75 -20.12
#